data_AF-A0A7C6U121-F1
#
_entry.id   AF-A0A7C6U121-F1
#
_cell.length_a   1.000
_cell.length_b   1.000
_cell.length_c   1.000
_cell.angle_alpha   90.00
_cell.angle_beta   90.00
_cell.angle_gamma   90.00
#
_symmetry.space_group_name_H-M   'P 1'
#
loop_
_entity.id
_entity.type
_entity.pdbx_description
1 polymer ?
#
loop_
_entity_poly.entity_id
_entity_poly.type
_entity_poly.pdbx_seq_one_letter_code
_entity_poly.pdbx_strand_id
1 'polypeptide(L)'
;MKLQENREDTRSLEGLVLENLGLVKALVKRMAHFGQEEDLVQVGIIGLIKALKGFDPNRGAAFSTFAVPVIIGELKEYLRKDNLIKVSRSMQGKDALLRATRSKLFKKTGQEPTLEALATASGLSKEEIIFIIEYNQPVFFDQETAADYAAAAGGDNILDRIMLKDSLKSLPKVERQLIFFRYFREMTQAETAQKLRLNQVKISRLERKILRKLHAMLNP
;
A
#
# COMPACT_ATOMS: atom_id res chain seq x y z
N MET A 1 -1.53 12.56 -41.89
CA MET A 1 -2.52 12.95 -40.88
C MET A 1 -2.61 11.91 -39.75
N LYS A 2 -1.49 11.61 -39.06
CA LYS A 2 -1.42 10.65 -37.91
C LYS A 2 -0.55 11.15 -36.75
N LEU A 3 -0.10 12.41 -36.80
CA LEU A 3 0.82 13.01 -35.82
C LEU A 3 0.13 13.99 -34.86
N GLN A 4 -1.16 14.27 -35.06
CA GLN A 4 -1.92 15.21 -34.21
C GLN A 4 -2.70 14.50 -33.08
N GLU A 5 -3.28 13.32 -33.31
CA GLU A 5 -3.98 12.55 -32.25
C GLU A 5 -3.07 12.18 -31.07
N ASN A 6 -1.80 11.90 -31.31
CA ASN A 6 -0.86 11.51 -30.25
C ASN A 6 -0.42 12.67 -29.34
N ARG A 7 -0.60 13.93 -29.78
CA ARG A 7 -0.15 15.12 -29.03
C ARG A 7 -1.14 15.56 -27.96
N GLU A 8 -2.44 15.32 -28.16
CA GLU A 8 -3.46 15.61 -27.15
C GLU A 8 -3.41 14.61 -25.98
N ASP A 9 -3.19 13.32 -26.28
CA ASP A 9 -2.96 12.28 -25.26
C ASP A 9 -1.68 12.53 -24.44
N THR A 10 -0.61 13.02 -25.08
CA THR A 10 0.65 13.29 -24.39
C THR A 10 0.55 14.49 -23.43
N ARG A 11 -0.17 15.56 -23.82
CA ARG A 11 -0.45 16.71 -22.93
C ARG A 11 -1.32 16.33 -21.73
N SER A 12 -2.28 15.42 -21.94
CA SER A 12 -3.10 14.87 -20.86
C SER A 12 -2.27 14.02 -19.89
N LEU A 13 -1.39 13.17 -20.41
CA LEU A 13 -0.52 12.32 -19.60
C LEU A 13 0.50 13.14 -18.78
N GLU A 14 1.12 14.15 -19.39
CA GLU A 14 2.04 15.06 -18.69
C GLU A 14 1.34 15.76 -17.52
N GLY A 15 0.12 16.26 -17.71
CA GLY A 15 -0.70 16.85 -16.65
C GLY A 15 -1.00 15.86 -15.53
N LEU A 16 -1.46 14.65 -15.86
CA LEU A 16 -1.77 13.60 -14.89
C LEU A 16 -0.53 13.13 -14.10
N VAL A 17 0.63 13.10 -14.74
CA VAL A 17 1.91 12.80 -14.05
C VAL A 17 2.24 13.90 -13.04
N LEU A 18 2.09 15.18 -13.41
CA LEU A 18 2.38 16.30 -12.51
C LEU A 18 1.43 16.31 -11.29
N GLU A 19 0.14 16.07 -11.51
CA GLU A 19 -0.86 15.99 -10.43
C GLU A 19 -0.55 14.86 -9.43
N ASN A 20 0.00 13.75 -9.90
CA ASN A 20 0.29 12.57 -9.08
C ASN A 20 1.75 12.47 -8.64
N LEU A 21 2.58 13.49 -8.91
CA LEU A 21 4.00 13.47 -8.57
C LEU A 21 4.24 13.40 -7.06
N GLY A 22 3.34 13.99 -6.26
CA GLY A 22 3.41 13.93 -4.80
C GLY A 22 3.33 12.50 -4.25
N LEU A 23 2.58 11.61 -4.91
CA LEU A 23 2.52 10.18 -4.57
C LEU A 23 3.89 9.51 -4.74
N VAL A 24 4.56 9.78 -5.85
CA VAL A 24 5.90 9.22 -6.14
C VAL A 24 6.90 9.71 -5.10
N LYS A 25 6.94 11.03 -4.83
CA LYS A 25 7.86 11.61 -3.84
C LYS A 25 7.65 11.02 -2.45
N ALA A 26 6.40 10.83 -2.03
CA ALA A 26 6.09 10.22 -0.74
C ALA A 26 6.58 8.76 -0.65
N LEU A 27 6.44 7.98 -1.72
CA LEU A 27 6.95 6.60 -1.77
C LEU A 27 8.48 6.55 -1.76
N VAL A 28 9.12 7.41 -2.54
CA VAL A 28 10.58 7.49 -2.63
C VAL A 28 11.21 7.95 -1.32
N LYS A 29 10.59 8.88 -0.59
CA LYS A 29 11.09 9.35 0.72
C LYS A 29 11.28 8.20 1.72
N ARG A 30 10.45 7.15 1.65
CA ARG A 30 10.60 5.95 2.48
C ARG A 30 11.67 4.97 1.98
N MET A 31 12.11 5.15 0.75
CA MET A 31 13.13 4.34 0.09
C MET A 31 14.44 5.10 -0.15
N ALA A 32 14.56 6.33 0.35
CA ALA A 32 15.73 7.19 0.15
C ALA A 32 17.03 6.58 0.72
N HIS A 33 16.92 5.65 1.68
CA HIS A 33 18.07 4.93 2.22
C HIS A 33 18.63 3.84 1.28
N PHE A 34 17.94 3.51 0.19
CA PHE A 34 18.32 2.43 -0.73
C PHE A 34 19.05 2.92 -1.99
N GLY A 35 19.09 4.23 -2.24
CA GLY A 35 19.71 4.81 -3.44
C GLY A 35 19.60 6.34 -3.45
N GLN A 36 20.10 6.96 -4.52
CA GLN A 36 19.97 8.42 -4.69
C GLN A 36 18.51 8.79 -4.92
N GLU A 37 18.01 9.77 -4.16
CA GLU A 37 16.60 10.17 -4.17
C GLU A 37 16.13 10.59 -5.58
N GLU A 38 16.96 11.34 -6.31
CA GLU A 38 16.65 11.81 -7.67
C GLU A 38 16.44 10.66 -8.65
N ASP A 39 17.29 9.63 -8.58
CA ASP A 39 17.18 8.44 -9.44
C ASP A 39 15.93 7.63 -9.09
N LEU A 40 15.63 7.49 -7.80
CA LEU A 40 14.41 6.83 -7.33
C LEU A 40 13.16 7.61 -7.75
N VAL A 41 13.18 8.95 -7.74
CA VAL A 41 12.06 9.75 -8.26
C VAL A 41 11.87 9.49 -9.75
N GLN A 42 12.93 9.46 -10.55
CA GLN A 42 12.81 9.18 -11.99
C GLN A 42 12.20 7.79 -12.25
N VAL A 43 12.68 6.77 -11.53
CA VAL A 43 12.14 5.41 -11.63
C VAL A 43 10.69 5.35 -11.15
N GLY A 44 10.37 6.05 -10.07
CA GLY A 44 9.02 6.14 -9.56
C GLY A 44 8.06 6.81 -10.55
N ILE A 45 8.51 7.82 -11.30
CA ILE A 45 7.75 8.44 -12.39
C ILE A 45 7.51 7.43 -13.52
N ILE A 46 8.50 6.58 -13.87
CA ILE A 46 8.30 5.51 -14.86
C ILE A 46 7.21 4.54 -14.39
N GLY A 47 7.20 4.17 -13.11
CA GLY A 47 6.13 3.37 -12.51
C GLY A 47 4.78 4.06 -12.50
N LEU A 48 4.74 5.36 -12.26
CA LEU A 48 3.51 6.16 -12.30
C LEU A 48 2.93 6.21 -13.72
N ILE A 49 3.78 6.39 -14.75
CA ILE A 49 3.35 6.39 -16.15
C ILE A 49 2.78 5.01 -16.52
N LYS A 50 3.41 3.92 -16.08
CA LYS A 50 2.88 2.56 -16.27
C LYS A 50 1.53 2.38 -15.59
N ALA A 51 1.37 2.90 -14.38
CA ALA A 51 0.11 2.87 -13.65
C ALA A 51 -0.99 3.67 -14.36
N LEU A 52 -0.70 4.89 -14.83
CA LEU A 52 -1.65 5.72 -15.57
C LEU A 52 -2.14 5.02 -16.85
N LYS A 53 -1.24 4.36 -17.58
CA LYS A 53 -1.57 3.61 -18.81
C LYS A 53 -2.35 2.32 -18.54
N GLY A 54 -2.16 1.70 -17.38
CA GLY A 54 -2.77 0.42 -17.02
C GLY A 54 -4.05 0.53 -16.17
N PHE A 55 -4.39 1.73 -15.72
CA PHE A 55 -5.53 1.95 -14.82
C PHE A 55 -6.85 2.04 -15.60
N ASP A 56 -7.88 1.38 -15.07
CA ASP A 56 -9.24 1.39 -15.61
C ASP A 56 -10.18 1.99 -14.56
N PRO A 57 -10.67 3.24 -14.77
CA PRO A 57 -11.56 3.92 -13.84
C PRO A 57 -12.88 3.18 -13.58
N ASN A 58 -13.31 2.32 -14.52
CA ASN A 58 -14.59 1.60 -14.41
C ASN A 58 -14.54 0.46 -13.38
N ARG A 59 -13.36 0.12 -12.86
CA ARG A 59 -13.17 -0.93 -11.85
C ARG A 59 -13.47 -0.46 -10.41
N GLY A 60 -13.78 0.82 -10.22
CA GLY A 60 -14.27 1.35 -8.94
C GLY A 60 -13.22 1.46 -7.82
N ALA A 61 -11.94 1.24 -8.12
CA ALA A 61 -10.83 1.45 -7.19
C ALA A 61 -10.22 2.84 -7.39
N ALA A 62 -9.73 3.46 -6.30
CA ALA A 62 -8.97 4.70 -6.41
C ALA A 62 -7.66 4.47 -7.19
N PHE A 63 -7.24 5.45 -7.99
CA PHE A 63 -6.01 5.36 -8.78
C PHE A 63 -4.79 4.99 -7.92
N SER A 64 -4.65 5.60 -6.74
CA SER A 64 -3.54 5.33 -5.82
C SER A 64 -3.46 3.86 -5.36
N THR A 65 -4.60 3.17 -5.22
CA THR A 65 -4.66 1.75 -4.88
C THR A 65 -4.01 0.88 -5.96
N PHE A 66 -4.16 1.27 -7.23
CA PHE A 66 -3.52 0.59 -8.36
C PHE A 66 -2.08 1.06 -8.57
N ALA A 67 -1.81 2.36 -8.46
CA ALA A 67 -0.53 2.94 -8.83
C ALA A 67 0.60 2.59 -7.87
N VAL A 68 0.34 2.56 -6.57
CA VAL A 68 1.35 2.28 -5.53
C VAL A 68 2.08 0.94 -5.75
N PRO A 69 1.41 -0.22 -5.92
CA PRO A 69 2.12 -1.48 -6.14
C PRO A 69 2.93 -1.50 -7.45
N VAL A 70 2.47 -0.80 -8.49
CA VAL A 70 3.19 -0.66 -9.75
C VAL A 70 4.47 0.16 -9.55
N ILE A 71 4.37 1.34 -8.90
CA ILE A 71 5.49 2.23 -8.61
C ILE A 71 6.54 1.51 -7.74
N ILE A 72 6.11 0.85 -6.67
CA ILE A 72 7.02 0.09 -5.78
C ILE A 72 7.69 -1.06 -6.54
N GLY A 73 6.96 -1.72 -7.43
CA GLY A 73 7.51 -2.79 -8.27
C GLY A 73 8.68 -2.30 -9.11
N GLU A 74 8.53 -1.14 -9.77
CA GLU A 74 9.60 -0.50 -10.55
C GLU A 74 10.78 -0.06 -9.69
N LEU A 75 10.53 0.57 -8.54
CA LEU A 75 11.58 0.98 -7.60
C LEU A 75 12.41 -0.22 -7.12
N LYS A 76 11.75 -1.32 -6.74
CA LYS A 76 12.43 -2.55 -6.33
C LYS A 76 13.21 -3.18 -7.47
N GLU A 77 12.68 -3.14 -8.69
CA GLU A 77 13.36 -3.70 -9.87
C GLU A 77 14.60 -2.89 -10.26
N TYR A 78 14.50 -1.56 -10.23
CA TYR A 78 15.64 -0.66 -10.47
C TYR A 78 16.77 -0.91 -9.46
N LEU A 79 16.43 -0.93 -8.18
CA LEU A 79 17.41 -1.18 -7.12
C LEU A 79 18.11 -2.55 -7.31
N ARG A 80 17.41 -3.56 -7.84
CA ARG A 80 18.01 -4.88 -8.15
C ARG A 80 19.01 -4.81 -9.30
N LYS A 81 18.73 -4.02 -10.34
CA LYS A 81 19.53 -3.94 -11.58
C LYS A 81 20.82 -3.14 -11.40
N ASP A 82 20.78 -2.03 -10.67
CA ASP A 82 21.93 -1.12 -10.51
C ASP A 82 22.99 -1.63 -9.52
N ASN A 83 22.92 -2.89 -9.06
CA ASN A 83 23.88 -3.50 -8.13
C ASN A 83 24.11 -2.74 -6.82
N LEU A 84 23.34 -1.68 -6.51
CA LEU A 84 23.15 -1.16 -5.14
C LEU A 84 22.60 -2.27 -4.22
N ILE A 85 21.94 -3.24 -4.85
CA ILE A 85 21.50 -4.52 -4.30
C ILE A 85 22.52 -5.67 -4.57
N LYS A 86 23.83 -5.42 -4.69
CA LYS A 86 24.82 -6.49 -4.38
C LYS A 86 24.74 -6.95 -2.92
N VAL A 87 24.07 -6.14 -2.10
CA VAL A 87 23.61 -6.52 -0.78
C VAL A 87 22.54 -7.62 -0.86
N SER A 88 21.77 -7.89 -1.93
CA SER A 88 20.64 -8.88 -1.95
C SER A 88 20.97 -10.32 -1.61
N ARG A 89 22.04 -10.93 -2.15
CA ARG A 89 22.38 -12.32 -1.77
C ARG A 89 22.91 -12.38 -0.34
N SER A 90 23.70 -11.38 0.03
CA SER A 90 24.10 -11.16 1.43
C SER A 90 22.87 -10.88 2.30
N MET A 91 21.84 -10.21 1.78
CA MET A 91 20.66 -9.73 2.49
C MET A 91 19.67 -10.85 2.71
N GLN A 92 19.42 -11.70 1.70
CA GLN A 92 18.61 -12.90 1.88
C GLN A 92 19.25 -13.81 2.93
N GLY A 93 20.58 -13.93 2.92
CA GLY A 93 21.35 -14.61 3.97
C GLY A 93 21.22 -13.92 5.33
N LYS A 94 21.41 -12.59 5.40
CA LYS A 94 21.31 -11.78 6.62
C LYS A 94 19.90 -11.71 7.18
N ASP A 95 18.89 -11.76 6.32
CA ASP A 95 17.47 -11.78 6.67
C ASP A 95 17.07 -13.17 7.20
N ALA A 96 17.50 -14.24 6.53
CA ALA A 96 17.35 -15.59 7.07
C ALA A 96 18.06 -15.73 8.43
N LEU A 97 19.27 -15.17 8.56
CA LEU A 97 20.03 -15.10 9.80
C LEU A 97 19.26 -14.31 10.87
N LEU A 98 18.78 -13.10 10.54
CA LEU A 98 18.05 -12.23 11.46
C LEU A 98 16.75 -12.90 11.94
N ARG A 99 16.00 -13.55 11.04
CA ARG A 99 14.79 -14.31 11.38
C ARG A 99 15.11 -15.50 12.29
N ALA A 100 16.18 -16.23 12.00
CA ALA A 100 16.64 -17.34 12.85
C ALA A 100 17.08 -16.85 14.24
N THR A 101 17.84 -15.76 14.31
CA THR A 101 18.30 -15.13 15.55
C THR A 101 17.13 -14.61 16.38
N ARG A 102 16.17 -13.92 15.75
CA ARG A 102 14.94 -13.46 16.39
C ARG A 102 14.15 -14.60 17.00
N SER A 103 13.96 -15.70 16.26
CA SER A 103 13.25 -16.89 16.76
C SER A 103 13.99 -17.56 17.93
N LYS A 104 15.33 -17.68 17.86
CA LYS A 104 16.15 -18.24 18.95
C LYS A 104 16.06 -17.40 20.22
N LEU A 105 16.16 -16.08 20.11
CA LEU A 105 16.05 -15.18 21.25
C LEU A 105 14.66 -15.25 21.87
N PHE A 106 13.60 -15.18 21.04
CA PHE A 106 12.22 -15.28 21.51
C PHE A 106 11.96 -16.60 22.27
N LYS A 107 12.48 -17.73 21.78
CA LYS A 107 12.36 -19.03 22.48
C LYS A 107 13.08 -19.06 23.83
N LYS A 108 14.14 -18.26 24.01
CA LYS A 108 14.95 -18.24 25.23
C LYS A 108 14.40 -17.27 26.27
N THR A 109 13.89 -16.11 25.85
CA THR A 109 13.43 -15.04 26.75
C THR A 109 11.92 -14.98 26.91
N GLY A 110 11.15 -15.60 26.01
CA GLY A 110 9.69 -15.50 25.97
C GLY A 110 9.17 -14.09 25.61
N GLN A 111 10.07 -13.18 25.22
CA GLN A 111 9.77 -11.79 24.90
C GLN A 111 10.36 -11.42 23.54
N GLU A 112 9.76 -10.40 22.92
CA GLU A 112 10.21 -9.87 21.64
C GLU A 112 11.64 -9.29 21.76
N PRO A 113 12.61 -9.73 20.94
CA PRO A 113 13.99 -9.25 21.04
C PRO A 113 14.11 -7.76 20.70
N THR A 114 14.87 -7.00 21.49
CA THR A 114 15.17 -5.60 21.19
C THR A 114 16.16 -5.47 20.03
N LEU A 115 16.24 -4.27 19.46
CA LEU A 115 17.20 -3.98 18.39
C LEU A 115 18.65 -4.19 18.85
N GLU A 116 18.99 -3.82 20.10
CA GLU A 116 20.30 -4.15 20.68
C GLU A 116 20.54 -5.65 20.72
N ALA A 117 19.58 -6.42 21.25
CA ALA A 117 19.74 -7.85 21.42
C ALA A 117 19.90 -8.59 20.07
N LEU A 118 19.17 -8.13 19.05
CA LEU A 118 19.31 -8.65 17.68
C LEU A 118 20.70 -8.33 17.12
N ALA A 119 21.16 -7.08 17.23
CA ALA A 119 22.49 -6.66 16.75
C ALA A 119 23.61 -7.48 17.39
N THR A 120 23.59 -7.61 18.72
CA THR A 120 24.58 -8.39 19.47
C THR A 120 24.57 -9.88 19.07
N ALA A 121 23.39 -10.46 18.84
CA ALA A 121 23.27 -11.89 18.56
C ALA A 121 23.45 -12.26 17.08
N SER A 122 23.14 -11.37 16.14
CA SER A 122 23.31 -11.60 14.70
C SER A 122 24.64 -11.08 14.16
N GLY A 123 25.37 -10.26 14.92
CA GLY A 123 26.60 -9.61 14.46
C GLY A 123 26.38 -8.57 13.36
N LEU A 124 25.15 -8.08 13.22
CA LEU A 124 24.76 -7.07 12.23
C LEU A 124 24.70 -5.71 12.91
N SER A 125 24.96 -4.64 12.16
CA SER A 125 24.73 -3.29 12.65
C SER A 125 23.24 -3.02 12.84
N LYS A 126 22.90 -2.04 13.68
CA LYS A 126 21.49 -1.65 13.90
C LYS A 126 20.86 -1.15 12.61
N GLU A 127 21.64 -0.41 11.81
CA GLU A 127 21.25 0.13 10.51
C GLU A 127 20.97 -1.00 9.51
N GLU A 128 21.82 -2.02 9.46
CA GLU A 128 21.58 -3.21 8.62
C GLU A 128 20.31 -3.95 9.02
N ILE A 129 20.05 -4.07 10.32
CA ILE A 129 18.83 -4.73 10.84
C ILE A 129 17.59 -3.93 10.47
N ILE A 130 17.60 -2.61 10.68
CA ILE A 130 16.51 -1.71 10.28
C ILE A 130 16.24 -1.86 8.79
N PHE A 131 17.30 -1.82 7.98
CA PHE A 131 17.21 -1.96 6.53
C PHE A 131 16.60 -3.30 6.11
N ILE A 132 16.99 -4.42 6.74
CA ILE A 132 16.41 -5.75 6.48
C ILE A 132 14.93 -5.78 6.85
N ILE A 133 14.58 -5.20 8.00
CA ILE A 133 13.20 -5.15 8.49
C ILE A 133 12.33 -4.35 7.52
N GLU A 134 12.78 -3.18 7.09
CA GLU A 134 12.08 -2.29 6.14
C GLU A 134 11.99 -2.89 4.73
N TYR A 135 13.06 -3.52 4.25
CA TYR A 135 13.05 -4.20 2.96
C TYR A 135 12.02 -5.34 2.89
N ASN A 136 11.94 -6.12 3.98
CA ASN A 136 11.05 -7.26 4.09
C ASN A 136 9.68 -6.92 4.66
N GLN A 137 9.44 -5.66 5.08
CA GLN A 137 8.09 -5.22 5.32
C GLN A 137 7.34 -5.41 3.99
N PRO A 138 6.29 -6.24 3.98
CA PRO A 138 5.27 -6.07 2.96
C PRO A 138 4.89 -4.59 3.06
N VAL A 139 4.81 -3.88 1.94
CA VAL A 139 4.15 -2.58 1.96
C VAL A 139 2.68 -2.90 2.18
N PHE A 140 2.34 -3.11 3.44
CA PHE A 140 0.99 -3.32 3.89
C PHE A 140 0.30 -1.99 3.68
N PHE A 141 -0.75 -2.04 2.87
CA PHE A 141 -1.70 -0.95 2.77
C PHE A 141 -2.54 -0.95 4.05
N ASP A 142 -1.92 -0.48 5.13
CA ASP A 142 -2.63 0.04 6.29
C ASP A 142 -3.29 1.37 5.86
N GLN A 143 -4.56 1.57 6.25
CA GLN A 143 -5.34 2.79 6.00
C GLN A 143 -4.62 4.07 6.45
N GLU A 144 -3.74 3.99 7.43
CA GLU A 144 -2.95 5.09 7.96
C GLU A 144 -1.89 5.55 6.95
N THR A 145 -1.26 4.61 6.24
CA THR A 145 -0.27 4.94 5.19
C THR A 145 -0.93 5.43 3.90
N ALA A 146 -2.13 4.91 3.60
CA ALA A 146 -2.95 5.37 2.50
C ALA A 146 -3.45 6.82 2.67
N ALA A 147 -3.60 7.27 3.92
CA ALA A 147 -3.95 8.65 4.25
C ALA A 147 -2.79 9.60 3.94
N ASP A 148 -1.55 9.23 4.31
CA ASP A 148 -0.35 10.01 4.00
C ASP A 148 -0.10 10.12 2.49
N TYR A 149 -0.29 9.04 1.74
CA TYR A 149 -0.14 9.04 0.29
C TYR A 149 -1.29 9.77 -0.44
N ALA A 150 -2.50 9.75 0.11
CA ALA A 150 -3.63 10.51 -0.44
C ALA A 150 -3.53 12.01 -0.14
N ALA A 151 -3.02 12.38 1.05
CA ALA A 151 -2.69 13.77 1.39
C ALA A 151 -1.57 14.31 0.48
N ALA A 152 -0.57 13.48 0.17
CA ALA A 152 0.49 13.83 -0.80
C ALA A 152 -0.01 13.89 -2.26
N ALA A 153 -1.09 13.18 -2.59
CA ALA A 153 -1.71 13.15 -3.92
C ALA A 153 -2.81 14.21 -4.12
N GLY A 154 -2.90 15.23 -3.26
CA GLY A 154 -3.80 16.37 -3.44
C GLY A 154 -5.29 16.05 -3.35
N GLY A 155 -5.67 14.95 -2.64
CA GLY A 155 -7.07 14.62 -2.42
C GLY A 155 -7.64 15.40 -1.25
N ASP A 156 -8.33 16.50 -1.52
CA ASP A 156 -9.19 17.18 -0.57
C ASP A 156 -10.18 16.20 0.09
N ASN A 157 -10.51 16.48 1.35
CA ASN A 157 -11.43 15.80 2.26
C ASN A 157 -10.86 14.76 3.24
N ILE A 158 -9.85 15.18 4.00
CA ILE A 158 -9.54 14.64 5.34
C ILE A 158 -10.81 14.53 6.22
N LEU A 159 -11.72 15.50 6.12
CA LEU A 159 -12.97 15.54 6.88
C LEU A 159 -13.91 14.37 6.52
N ASP A 160 -14.17 14.12 5.24
CA ASP A 160 -15.01 12.99 4.79
C ASP A 160 -14.43 11.65 5.24
N ARG A 161 -13.10 11.52 5.31
CA ARG A 161 -12.41 10.30 5.76
C ARG A 161 -12.52 10.09 7.27
N ILE A 162 -12.42 11.14 8.07
CA ILE A 162 -12.66 11.08 9.52
C ILE A 162 -14.13 10.69 9.78
N MET A 163 -15.06 11.32 9.07
CA MET A 163 -16.49 11.01 9.17
C MET A 163 -16.80 9.58 8.73
N LEU A 164 -16.16 9.06 7.67
CA LEU A 164 -16.31 7.67 7.25
C LEU A 164 -15.78 6.70 8.30
N LYS A 165 -14.63 7.00 8.92
CA LYS A 165 -14.00 6.16 9.95
C LYS A 165 -14.91 6.04 11.18
N ASP A 166 -15.49 7.13 11.63
CA ASP A 166 -16.41 7.13 12.76
C ASP A 166 -17.75 6.47 12.40
N SER A 167 -18.23 6.67 11.17
CA SER A 167 -19.42 5.99 10.65
C SER A 167 -19.25 4.47 10.61
N LEU A 168 -18.08 3.96 10.18
CA LEU A 168 -17.76 2.53 10.17
C LEU A 168 -17.61 1.94 11.59
N LYS A 169 -17.10 2.73 12.55
CA LYS A 169 -17.06 2.32 13.98
C LYS A 169 -18.46 2.24 14.59
N SER A 170 -19.41 3.05 14.12
CA SER A 170 -20.81 3.00 14.57
C SER A 170 -21.57 1.76 14.08
N LEU A 171 -21.03 1.03 13.08
CA LEU A 171 -21.66 -0.17 12.57
C LEU A 171 -21.50 -1.35 13.54
N PRO A 172 -22.56 -2.17 13.73
CA PRO A 172 -22.49 -3.46 14.40
C PRO A 172 -21.40 -4.36 13.81
N LYS A 173 -20.81 -5.22 14.65
CA LYS A 173 -19.67 -6.08 14.30
C LYS A 173 -19.88 -6.86 13.00
N VAL A 174 -21.06 -7.43 12.80
CA VAL A 174 -21.40 -8.21 11.60
C VAL A 174 -21.50 -7.34 10.35
N GLU A 175 -22.05 -6.14 10.46
CA GLU A 175 -22.17 -5.17 9.35
C GLU A 175 -20.78 -4.66 8.93
N ARG A 176 -19.92 -4.38 9.91
CA ARG A 176 -18.53 -3.99 9.66
C ARG A 176 -17.73 -5.11 8.98
N GLN A 177 -17.89 -6.36 9.42
CA GLN A 177 -17.25 -7.52 8.81
C GLN A 177 -17.75 -7.76 7.38
N LEU A 178 -19.04 -7.54 7.13
CA LEU A 178 -19.61 -7.61 5.78
C LEU A 178 -18.94 -6.59 4.85
N ILE A 179 -18.86 -5.32 5.27
CA ILE A 179 -18.18 -4.28 4.48
C ILE A 179 -16.70 -4.61 4.29
N PHE A 180 -16.03 -5.13 5.32
CA PHE A 180 -14.65 -5.58 5.20
C PHE A 180 -14.47 -6.68 4.14
N PHE A 181 -15.30 -7.73 4.16
CA PHE A 181 -15.19 -8.81 3.18
C PHE A 181 -15.52 -8.35 1.76
N ARG A 182 -16.56 -7.53 1.59
CA ARG A 182 -17.01 -7.05 0.28
C ARG A 182 -16.04 -6.07 -0.37
N TYR A 183 -15.49 -5.14 0.40
CA TYR A 183 -14.75 -3.99 -0.14
C TYR A 183 -13.24 -4.03 0.13
N PHE A 184 -12.74 -4.83 1.09
CA PHE A 184 -11.30 -4.95 1.41
C PHE A 184 -10.70 -6.32 1.09
N ARG A 185 -11.54 -7.33 0.89
CA ARG A 185 -11.13 -8.69 0.49
C ARG A 185 -11.69 -9.10 -0.87
N GLU A 186 -12.39 -8.19 -1.55
CA GLU A 186 -13.01 -8.38 -2.87
C GLU A 186 -13.91 -9.64 -2.96
N MET A 187 -14.43 -10.11 -1.83
CA MET A 187 -15.26 -11.31 -1.80
C MET A 187 -16.61 -11.01 -2.43
N THR A 188 -17.13 -11.92 -3.25
CA THR A 188 -18.50 -11.86 -3.77
C THR A 188 -19.53 -11.91 -2.62
N GLN A 189 -20.78 -11.51 -2.89
CA GLN A 189 -21.86 -11.63 -1.90
C GLN A 189 -22.08 -13.09 -1.47
N ALA A 190 -21.86 -14.04 -2.38
CA ALA A 190 -21.95 -15.48 -2.10
C ALA A 190 -20.82 -15.95 -1.18
N GLU A 191 -19.58 -15.55 -1.43
CA GLU A 191 -18.43 -15.90 -0.57
C GLU A 191 -18.54 -15.23 0.81
N THR A 192 -18.99 -13.98 0.85
CA THR A 192 -19.24 -13.25 2.11
C THR A 192 -20.35 -13.91 2.93
N ALA A 193 -21.40 -14.39 2.26
CA ALA A 193 -22.49 -15.14 2.87
C ALA A 193 -21.99 -16.43 3.55
N GLN A 194 -21.15 -17.20 2.85
CA GLN A 194 -20.50 -18.37 3.43
C GLN A 194 -19.62 -18.01 4.64
N LYS A 195 -18.82 -16.95 4.54
CA LYS A 195 -17.89 -16.54 5.60
C LYS A 195 -18.60 -16.03 6.86
N LEU A 196 -19.71 -15.32 6.70
CA LEU A 196 -20.52 -14.79 7.79
C LEU A 196 -21.60 -15.76 8.27
N ARG A 197 -21.70 -16.95 7.68
CA ARG A 197 -22.76 -17.94 7.94
C ARG A 197 -24.16 -17.34 7.77
N LEU A 198 -24.34 -16.54 6.72
CA LEU A 198 -25.60 -15.90 6.34
C LEU A 198 -25.99 -16.30 4.91
N ASN A 199 -27.23 -15.98 4.53
CA ASN A 199 -27.74 -16.13 3.16
C ASN A 199 -27.26 -14.94 2.29
N GLN A 200 -26.89 -15.19 1.02
CA GLN A 200 -26.55 -14.16 0.03
C GLN A 200 -27.59 -13.04 -0.10
N VAL A 201 -28.89 -13.36 -0.16
CA VAL A 201 -30.00 -12.40 -0.18
C VAL A 201 -29.99 -11.52 1.08
N LYS A 202 -29.66 -12.11 2.24
CA LYS A 202 -29.53 -11.37 3.51
C LYS A 202 -28.30 -10.46 3.50
N ILE A 203 -27.18 -10.91 2.91
CA ILE A 203 -25.99 -10.08 2.67
C ILE A 203 -26.33 -8.90 1.74
N SER A 204 -26.99 -9.14 0.61
CA SER A 204 -27.38 -8.09 -0.36
C SER A 204 -28.28 -7.02 0.27
N ARG A 205 -29.23 -7.43 1.12
CA ARG A 205 -30.11 -6.51 1.85
C ARG A 205 -29.35 -5.71 2.91
N LEU A 206 -28.46 -6.37 3.67
CA LEU A 206 -27.63 -5.71 4.68
C LEU A 206 -26.66 -4.72 4.04
N GLU A 207 -25.97 -5.10 2.97
CA GLU A 207 -25.04 -4.25 2.21
C GLU A 207 -25.73 -2.96 1.75
N ARG A 208 -26.89 -3.08 1.09
CA ARG A 208 -27.70 -1.91 0.67
C ARG A 208 -28.18 -1.04 1.83
N LYS A 209 -28.44 -1.62 3.00
CA LYS A 209 -28.84 -0.86 4.20
C LYS A 209 -27.66 -0.10 4.79
N ILE A 210 -26.50 -0.76 4.87
CA ILE A 210 -25.26 -0.18 5.40
C ILE A 210 -24.79 0.96 4.50
N LEU A 211 -24.76 0.77 3.18
CA LEU A 211 -24.33 1.80 2.24
C LEU A 211 -25.23 3.04 2.28
N ARG A 212 -26.56 2.86 2.39
CA ARG A 212 -27.49 3.98 2.58
C ARG A 212 -27.25 4.74 3.89
N LYS A 213 -26.97 4.00 4.97
CA LYS A 213 -26.67 4.59 6.28
C LYS A 213 -25.35 5.37 6.24
N LEU A 214 -24.31 4.82 5.62
CA LEU A 214 -23.01 5.49 5.46
C LEU A 214 -23.14 6.72 4.55
N HIS A 215 -23.90 6.64 3.46
CA HIS A 215 -24.13 7.77 2.56
C HIS A 215 -24.87 8.92 3.26
N ALA A 216 -25.90 8.64 4.06
CA ALA A 216 -26.62 9.65 4.83
C ALA A 216 -25.79 10.27 5.96
N MET A 217 -24.76 9.58 6.45
CA MET A 217 -23.84 10.09 7.48
C MET A 217 -22.72 10.97 6.89
N LEU A 218 -22.40 10.80 5.60
CA LEU A 218 -21.34 11.53 4.90
C LEU A 218 -21.87 12.75 4.14
N ASN A 219 -23.15 12.74 3.78
CA ASN A 219 -23.87 13.86 3.17
C ASN A 219 -25.10 14.18 4.03
N PRO A 220 -24.92 14.87 5.18
CA PRO A 220 -26.01 15.24 6.08
C PRO A 220 -26.98 16.27 5.47
#